data_AF-A0A838TJZ1-F1
#
_entry.id   AF-A0A838TJZ1-F1
#
_cell.length_a   1.000
_cell.length_b   1.000
_cell.length_c   1.000
_cell.angle_alpha   90.00
_cell.angle_beta   90.00
_cell.angle_gamma   90.00
#
_symmetry.space_group_name_H-M   'P 1'
#
loop_
_entity.id
_entity.type
_entity.pdbx_description
1 polymer ?
#
loop_
_entity_poly.entity_id
_entity_poly.type
_entity_poly.pdbx_seq_one_letter_code
_entity_poly.pdbx_strand_id
1 'polypeptide(L)'
;MGRKDPRRYVDSESIPYIVLPGGKLGGAKLGDYALVINTRTKDRVKAIVADSGPKNKLGEASIATAEALLGKSKSSPKTGGTDEKIIRYIVFPGSGDGQPKPADVIAARVDGLLASLSPEQVVTIVT
;
A
#
# COMPACT_ATOMS: atom_id res chain seq x y z
N MET A 1 -19.90 6.59 16.64
CA MET A 1 -19.15 7.66 15.94
C MET A 1 -17.73 7.67 16.49
N GLY A 2 -16.81 6.97 15.83
CA GLY A 2 -15.42 6.85 16.29
C GLY A 2 -14.64 8.12 15.95
N ARG A 3 -14.28 8.90 16.97
CA ARG A 3 -13.38 10.06 16.86
C ARG A 3 -12.08 9.60 16.20
N LYS A 4 -11.85 10.00 14.94
CA LYS A 4 -10.57 9.78 14.24
C LYS A 4 -9.52 10.59 15.00
N ASP A 5 -8.68 9.91 15.78
CA ASP A 5 -7.54 10.53 16.46
C ASP A 5 -6.54 11.01 15.40
N PRO A 6 -6.31 12.33 15.25
CA PRO A 6 -5.41 12.87 14.22
C PRO A 6 -3.96 12.39 14.39
N ARG A 7 -3.58 11.89 15.58
CA ARG A 7 -2.21 11.42 15.89
C ARG A 7 -1.86 10.07 15.24
N ARG A 8 -2.82 9.41 14.59
CA ARG A 8 -2.64 8.16 13.85
C ARG A 8 -2.52 8.33 12.34
N TYR A 9 -2.60 9.56 11.82
CA TYR A 9 -2.53 9.77 10.38
C TYR A 9 -1.09 9.58 9.89
N VAL A 10 -0.92 8.67 8.95
CA VAL A 10 0.33 8.53 8.20
C VAL A 10 0.34 9.62 7.13
N ASP A 11 1.43 10.38 7.06
CA ASP A 11 1.58 11.42 6.04
C ASP A 11 1.54 10.79 4.64
N SER A 12 0.50 11.11 3.89
CA SER A 12 0.24 10.52 2.57
C SER A 12 1.13 11.09 1.48
N GLU A 13 1.74 12.26 1.68
CA GLU A 13 2.64 12.89 0.71
C GLU A 13 4.05 12.30 0.80
N SER A 14 4.48 11.88 2.00
CA SER A 14 5.84 11.40 2.22
C SER A 14 5.97 9.88 2.39
N ILE A 15 4.93 9.20 2.90
CA ILE A 15 5.01 7.77 3.22
C ILE A 15 4.20 6.96 2.20
N PRO A 16 4.84 6.11 1.40
CA PRO A 16 4.14 5.19 0.52
C PRO A 16 3.34 4.16 1.34
N TYR A 17 2.02 4.22 1.24
CA TYR A 17 1.14 3.23 1.84
C TYR A 17 0.00 2.81 0.92
N ILE A 18 -0.64 1.71 1.30
CA ILE A 18 -1.89 1.19 0.72
C ILE A 18 -2.94 1.03 1.81
N VAL A 19 -4.20 0.98 1.40
CA VAL A 19 -5.35 0.80 2.29
C VAL A 19 -5.94 -0.58 2.09
N LEU A 20 -6.20 -1.29 3.18
CA LEU A 20 -6.77 -2.63 3.15
C LEU A 20 -8.30 -2.56 3.21
N PRO A 21 -9.03 -3.10 2.22
CA PRO A 21 -10.49 -3.14 2.25
C PRO A 21 -10.99 -3.93 3.48
N GLY A 22 -11.86 -3.33 4.28
CA GLY A 22 -12.41 -3.99 5.47
C GLY A 22 -11.38 -4.32 6.56
N GLY A 23 -10.14 -3.84 6.43
CA GLY A 23 -9.07 -4.01 7.39
C GLY A 23 -8.42 -5.40 7.47
N LYS A 24 -8.87 -6.37 6.67
CA LYS A 24 -8.23 -7.69 6.52
C LYS A 24 -8.52 -8.27 5.13
N LEU A 25 -7.49 -8.80 4.47
CA LEU A 25 -7.62 -9.53 3.20
C LEU A 25 -6.48 -10.55 3.09
N GLY A 26 -6.78 -11.83 2.87
CA GLY A 26 -5.75 -12.87 2.69
C GLY A 26 -4.74 -13.01 3.85
N GLY A 27 -5.13 -12.65 5.08
CA GLY A 27 -4.24 -12.65 6.24
C GLY A 27 -3.43 -11.37 6.43
N ALA A 28 -3.43 -10.45 5.45
CA ALA A 28 -2.81 -9.14 5.60
C ALA A 28 -3.51 -8.30 6.68
N LYS A 29 -2.73 -7.46 7.35
CA LYS A 29 -3.15 -6.56 8.43
C LYS A 29 -2.42 -5.22 8.34
N LEU A 30 -2.88 -4.25 9.14
CA LEU A 30 -2.17 -2.98 9.34
C LEU A 30 -0.70 -3.24 9.73
N GLY A 31 0.20 -2.43 9.17
CA GLY A 31 1.64 -2.50 9.34
C GLY A 31 2.35 -3.50 8.43
N ASP A 32 1.64 -4.40 7.74
CA ASP A 32 2.29 -5.32 6.80
C ASP A 32 2.89 -4.55 5.62
N TYR A 33 4.02 -5.04 5.11
CA TYR A 33 4.68 -4.43 3.97
C TYR A 33 4.06 -4.90 2.66
N ALA A 34 4.22 -4.09 1.62
CA ALA A 34 3.71 -4.36 0.29
C ALA A 34 4.65 -3.87 -0.81
N LEU A 35 4.52 -4.48 -1.98
CA LEU A 35 5.06 -4.00 -3.24
C LEU A 35 3.87 -3.69 -4.16
N VAL A 36 3.80 -2.47 -4.67
CA VAL A 36 2.78 -2.02 -5.61
C VAL A 36 3.42 -1.84 -6.97
N ILE A 37 2.80 -2.37 -8.02
CA ILE A 37 3.38 -2.42 -9.36
C ILE A 37 2.38 -1.84 -10.36
N ASN A 38 2.84 -0.90 -11.18
CA ASN A 38 2.16 -0.53 -12.40
C ASN A 38 2.56 -1.53 -13.49
N THR A 39 1.65 -2.40 -13.92
CA THR A 39 1.94 -3.48 -14.87
C THR A 39 2.19 -2.97 -16.29
N ARG A 40 1.75 -1.75 -16.61
CA ARG A 40 1.97 -1.09 -17.90
C ARG A 40 3.37 -0.50 -17.98
N THR A 41 3.76 0.32 -17.02
CA THR A 41 5.08 1.01 -17.02
C THR A 41 6.19 0.17 -16.39
N LYS A 42 5.83 -0.86 -15.61
CA LYS A 42 6.71 -1.67 -14.75
C LYS A 42 7.29 -0.93 -13.55
N ASP A 43 6.84 0.30 -13.28
CA ASP A 43 7.20 1.03 -12.07
C ASP A 43 6.73 0.29 -10.83
N ARG A 44 7.53 0.40 -9.76
CA ARG A 44 7.33 -0.31 -8.51
C ARG A 44 7.49 0.63 -7.33
N VAL A 45 6.60 0.50 -6.36
CA VAL A 45 6.65 1.26 -5.10
C VAL A 45 6.59 0.28 -3.94
N LYS A 46 7.55 0.41 -3.02
CA LYS A 46 7.56 -0.30 -1.75
C LYS A 46 6.71 0.49 -0.77
N ALA A 47 5.74 -0.17 -0.15
CA ALA A 47 4.71 0.48 0.65
C ALA A 47 4.43 -0.30 1.94
N ILE A 48 3.65 0.31 2.83
CA ILE A 48 3.11 -0.33 4.04
C ILE A 48 1.57 -0.30 4.01
N VAL A 49 0.90 -1.22 4.67
CA VAL A 49 -0.54 -1.16 4.92
C VAL A 49 -0.78 -0.19 6.09
N ALA A 50 -1.28 1.00 5.82
CA ALA A 50 -1.41 2.05 6.85
C ALA A 50 -2.86 2.33 7.30
N ASP A 51 -3.85 1.89 6.54
CA ASP A 51 -5.26 2.15 6.86
C ASP A 51 -6.18 0.98 6.48
N SER A 52 -7.40 1.02 7.01
CA SER A 52 -8.51 0.12 6.71
C SER A 52 -9.65 0.89 6.07
N GLY A 53 -9.92 0.59 4.80
CA GLY A 53 -10.94 1.26 3.99
C GLY A 53 -12.29 0.54 3.99
N PRO A 54 -13.30 1.08 3.29
CA PRO A 54 -14.57 0.39 3.05
C PRO A 54 -14.36 -0.98 2.42
N LYS A 55 -15.15 -1.98 2.82
CA LYS A 55 -15.02 -3.37 2.33
C LYS A 55 -15.16 -3.51 0.80
N ASN A 56 -15.87 -2.58 0.17
CA ASN A 56 -16.19 -2.58 -1.25
C ASN A 56 -15.31 -1.64 -2.09
N LYS A 57 -14.28 -1.02 -1.51
CA LYS A 57 -13.33 -0.18 -2.25
C LYS A 57 -11.94 -0.80 -2.20
N LEU A 58 -11.43 -1.14 -3.38
CA LEU A 58 -10.09 -1.68 -3.59
C LEU A 58 -9.23 -0.63 -4.29
N GLY A 59 -7.93 -0.62 -3.97
CA GLY A 59 -6.94 0.20 -4.67
C GLY A 59 -6.73 1.61 -4.11
N GLU A 60 -7.21 1.88 -2.89
CA GLU A 60 -6.87 3.12 -2.17
C GLU A 60 -5.40 3.10 -1.73
N ALA A 61 -4.69 4.20 -1.97
CA ALA A 61 -3.25 4.35 -1.68
C ALA A 61 -2.88 5.81 -1.35
N SER A 62 -1.68 6.01 -0.81
CA SER A 62 -1.13 7.33 -0.49
C SER A 62 -0.86 8.19 -1.75
N ILE A 63 -0.71 9.50 -1.58
CA ILE A 63 -0.29 10.44 -2.64
C ILE A 63 1.08 10.03 -3.15
N ALA A 64 2.02 9.71 -2.24
CA ALA A 64 3.36 9.23 -2.58
C ALA A 64 3.32 7.99 -3.48
N THR A 65 2.47 7.01 -3.14
CA THR A 65 2.28 5.79 -3.94
C THR A 65 1.69 6.11 -5.32
N ALA A 66 0.65 6.95 -5.37
CA ALA A 66 -0.01 7.32 -6.61
C ALA A 66 0.92 8.13 -7.54
N GLU A 67 1.67 9.08 -6.99
CA GLU A 67 2.62 9.91 -7.73
C GLU A 67 3.74 9.05 -8.35
N ALA A 68 4.29 8.12 -7.57
CA ALA A 68 5.36 7.26 -8.05
C ALA A 68 4.89 6.23 -9.11
N LEU A 69 3.61 5.84 -9.14
CA LEU A 69 3.09 4.86 -10.10
C LEU A 69 2.38 5.47 -11.31
N LEU A 70 1.77 6.64 -11.15
CA LEU A 70 0.88 7.27 -12.15
C LEU A 70 1.32 8.68 -12.54
N GLY A 71 2.29 9.25 -11.83
CA GLY A 71 2.77 10.63 -11.99
C GLY A 71 1.96 11.65 -11.18
N LYS A 72 2.56 12.83 -11.00
CA LYS A 72 2.02 13.94 -10.19
C LYS A 72 0.63 14.43 -10.62
N SER A 73 0.31 14.36 -11.92
CA SER A 73 -1.02 14.75 -12.42
C SER A 73 -2.15 13.80 -11.98
N LYS A 74 -1.80 12.62 -11.46
CA LYS A 74 -2.72 11.57 -11.01
C LYS A 74 -2.63 11.27 -9.51
N SER A 75 -1.88 12.06 -8.73
CA SER A 75 -1.72 11.84 -7.28
C SER A 75 -2.68 12.65 -6.40
N SER A 76 -3.54 13.48 -6.99
CA SER A 76 -4.55 14.27 -6.27
C SER A 76 -5.48 13.40 -5.41
N PRO A 77 -5.67 13.70 -4.11
CA PRO A 77 -6.63 13.00 -3.25
C PRO A 77 -8.10 13.12 -3.69
N LYS A 78 -8.41 14.14 -4.49
CA LYS A 78 -9.79 14.46 -4.90
C LYS A 78 -10.16 13.87 -6.25
N THR A 79 -9.20 13.81 -7.16
CA THR A 79 -9.43 13.57 -8.59
C THR A 79 -8.37 12.67 -9.23
N GLY A 80 -7.37 12.23 -8.47
CA GLY A 80 -6.30 11.35 -8.92
C GLY A 80 -6.75 9.89 -9.00
N GLY A 81 -5.77 9.01 -9.23
CA GLY A 81 -5.98 7.57 -9.43
C GLY A 81 -6.21 7.18 -10.88
N THR A 82 -6.57 5.92 -11.06
CA THR A 82 -6.90 5.32 -12.36
C THR A 82 -7.93 4.21 -12.17
N ASP A 83 -8.88 4.10 -13.11
CA ASP A 83 -9.82 2.97 -13.19
C ASP A 83 -9.26 1.80 -13.99
N GLU A 84 -8.13 2.01 -14.66
CA GLU A 84 -7.44 0.97 -15.43
C GLU A 84 -6.94 -0.14 -14.51
N LYS A 85 -7.12 -1.40 -14.93
CA LYS A 85 -6.73 -2.60 -14.18
C LYS A 85 -5.23 -2.92 -14.25
N ILE A 86 -4.41 -1.87 -14.14
CA ILE A 86 -2.96 -1.88 -14.35
C ILE A 86 -2.16 -1.83 -13.04
N ILE A 87 -2.82 -1.64 -11.89
CA ILE A 87 -2.13 -1.69 -10.60
C ILE A 87 -2.26 -3.07 -9.99
N ARG A 88 -1.15 -3.59 -9.48
CA ARG A 88 -1.09 -4.85 -8.73
C ARG A 88 -0.51 -4.57 -7.37
N TYR A 89 -1.14 -5.12 -6.34
CA TYR A 89 -0.67 -5.03 -4.97
C TYR A 89 -0.22 -6.41 -4.53
N ILE A 90 1.02 -6.49 -4.07
CA ILE A 90 1.64 -7.68 -3.50
C ILE A 90 1.84 -7.37 -2.03
N VAL A 91 1.08 -8.00 -1.15
CA VAL A 91 1.21 -7.80 0.29
C VAL A 91 1.90 -9.00 0.90
N PHE A 92 2.77 -8.77 1.89
CA PHE A 92 3.48 -9.79 2.64
C PHE A 92 2.80 -9.97 4.01
N PRO A 93 1.85 -10.91 4.16
CA PRO A 93 1.05 -11.02 5.38
C PRO A 93 1.91 -11.36 6.60
N GLY A 94 1.64 -10.69 7.73
CA GLY A 94 2.35 -10.95 8.98
C GLY A 94 3.77 -10.39 9.06
N SER A 95 4.22 -9.66 8.03
CA SER A 95 5.55 -9.05 7.99
C SER A 95 5.69 -7.81 8.89
N GLY A 96 4.56 -7.22 9.31
CA GLY A 96 4.51 -5.99 10.08
C GLY A 96 4.14 -6.13 11.55
N ASP A 97 4.41 -5.04 12.31
CA ASP A 97 4.12 -4.89 13.74
C ASP A 97 2.91 -3.97 14.02
N GLY A 98 2.19 -3.54 12.99
CA GLY A 98 1.03 -2.65 13.12
C GLY A 98 1.38 -1.17 13.26
N GLN A 99 2.66 -0.80 13.22
CA GLN A 99 3.09 0.59 13.34
C GLN A 99 3.46 1.18 11.96
N PRO A 100 3.14 2.46 11.70
CA PRO A 100 3.69 3.18 10.56
C PRO A 100 5.22 3.19 10.60
N LYS A 101 5.84 3.18 9.43
CA LYS A 101 7.31 3.23 9.28
C LYS A 101 7.70 4.35 8.32
N PRO A 102 8.87 4.98 8.52
CA PRO A 102 9.49 5.85 7.53
C PRO A 102 9.76 5.14 6.20
N ALA A 103 9.81 5.90 5.10
CA ALA A 103 9.90 5.33 3.75
C ALA A 103 11.18 4.50 3.49
N ASP A 104 12.32 4.90 4.10
CA ASP A 104 13.58 4.16 4.03
C ASP A 104 13.50 2.80 4.74
N VAL A 105 12.85 2.76 5.91
CA VAL A 105 12.61 1.51 6.66
C VAL A 105 11.68 0.59 5.88
N ILE A 106 10.61 1.14 5.27
CA ILE A 106 9.72 0.38 4.38
C ILE A 106 10.53 -0.22 3.23
N ALA A 107 11.38 0.58 2.59
CA ALA A 107 12.17 0.14 1.45
C ALA A 107 13.10 -1.02 1.81
N ALA A 108 13.87 -0.88 2.89
CA ALA A 108 14.79 -1.91 3.36
C ALA A 108 14.07 -3.22 3.76
N ARG A 109 12.89 -3.11 4.40
CA ARG A 109 12.11 -4.29 4.80
C ARG A 109 11.55 -5.04 3.60
N VAL A 110 11.00 -4.32 2.61
CA VAL A 110 10.51 -4.96 1.38
C VAL A 110 11.65 -5.62 0.61
N ASP A 111 12.85 -5.01 0.54
CA ASP A 111 14.02 -5.65 -0.09
C ASP A 111 14.40 -6.97 0.59
N GLY A 112 14.44 -6.98 1.92
CA GLY A 112 14.71 -8.20 2.69
C GLY A 112 13.67 -9.29 2.44
N LEU A 113 12.38 -8.92 2.41
CA LEU A 113 11.29 -9.86 2.14
C LEU A 113 11.38 -10.44 0.73
N LEU A 114 11.64 -9.60 -0.28
CA LEU A 114 11.80 -10.03 -1.66
C LEU A 114 12.96 -11.02 -1.83
N ALA A 115 14.06 -10.82 -1.11
CA ALA A 115 15.21 -11.72 -1.14
C ALA A 115 14.94 -13.08 -0.46
N SER A 116 13.97 -13.15 0.45
CA SER A 116 13.64 -14.36 1.20
C SER A 116 12.36 -15.07 0.71
N LEU A 117 11.80 -14.64 -0.42
CA LEU A 117 10.46 -15.05 -0.83
C LEU A 117 10.37 -16.54 -1.20
N SER A 118 9.45 -17.25 -0.53
CA SER A 118 8.78 -18.43 -1.09
C SER A 118 7.40 -18.02 -1.65
N PRO A 119 6.90 -18.66 -2.72
CA PRO A 119 5.63 -18.28 -3.37
C PRO A 119 4.39 -18.33 -2.45
N GLU A 120 4.45 -19.08 -1.35
CA GLU A 120 3.30 -19.34 -0.47
C GLU A 120 2.97 -18.17 0.49
N GLN A 121 3.87 -17.19 0.61
CA GLN A 121 3.75 -16.08 1.56
C GLN A 121 3.21 -14.79 0.94
N VAL A 122 2.70 -14.85 -0.29
CA VAL A 122 2.32 -13.67 -1.06
C VAL A 122 0.83 -13.67 -1.35
N VAL A 123 0.17 -12.55 -1.03
CA VAL A 123 -1.18 -12.27 -1.52
C VAL A 123 -1.09 -11.24 -2.63
N THR A 124 -1.58 -11.61 -3.82
CA THR A 124 -1.73 -10.67 -4.93
C THR A 124 -3.17 -10.19 -5.00
N ILE A 125 -3.35 -8.87 -4.96
CA ILE A 125 -4.65 -8.22 -5.18
C ILE A 125 -4.62 -7.60 -6.58
N VAL A 126 -5.57 -8.03 -7.40
CA VAL A 126 -5.82 -7.49 -8.74
C VAL A 126 -6.95 -6.49 -8.59
N THR A 127 -6.66 -5.21 -8.81
CA THR A 127 -7.65 -4.12 -8.73
C THR A 127 -8.05 -3.62 -10.08
#